data_AF-A0A8J6G985-F1
#
_entry.id   AF-A0A8J6G985-F1
#
_cell.length_a   1.000
_cell.length_b   1.000
_cell.length_c   1.000
_cell.angle_alpha   90.00
_cell.angle_beta   90.00
_cell.angle_gamma   90.00
#
_symmetry.space_group_name_H-M   'P 1'
#
loop_
_entity.id
_entity.type
_entity.pdbx_description
1 polymer ?
#
loop_
_entity_poly.entity_id
_entity_poly.type
_entity_poly.pdbx_seq_one_letter_code
_entity_poly.pdbx_strand_id
1 'polypeptide(L)'
;MGHENQSNFAQIPKSMFNYPWLEYRNRNKKFRRAMAPVHLPLSCYKLPKEAFPPSPECWRVHASRPDSTPALYNKKNELFIHWPTLDDRRKERESQKVFWRKRKLPRYFKDSAQIQNLHVSISKLTLKPKLGTGSLDPTKDPLKCQRLKALGHLGINNKFVIEALWQVAQTGSAKVKDEAYRALAILGCFNKVVIQALIKQLKGQNEGQRRETLMGLRVALNSWAAVPNSKRPKVENEEELVPVLQELIDKSLNEVSLEAALCLGFLRPRNSMVREFLLLCLCEGPMPQRMKALRMLVKMMKVHSAAVTRAILEQLHSVVIDDRFEATQMLKTIGLERIQAQGLEELTFDLLKKKIHNEPFLVRP
;
A
#
# COMPACT_ATOMS: atom_id res chain seq x y z
N MET A 1 -9.63 19.23 -56.73
CA MET A 1 -9.26 18.34 -57.86
C MET A 1 -7.82 18.68 -58.20
N GLY A 2 -6.80 18.18 -57.50
CA GLY A 2 -6.51 16.80 -57.16
C GLY A 2 -5.25 16.44 -57.92
N HIS A 3 -4.06 16.63 -57.33
CA HIS A 3 -2.83 16.01 -57.79
C HIS A 3 -1.87 15.81 -56.60
N GLU A 4 -1.67 14.53 -56.31
CA GLU A 4 -0.58 13.96 -55.54
C GLU A 4 0.77 14.43 -56.12
N ASN A 5 1.75 14.71 -55.26
CA ASN A 5 3.15 14.63 -55.64
C ASN A 5 3.97 14.07 -54.49
N GLN A 6 4.56 12.92 -54.77
CA GLN A 6 5.48 12.14 -53.96
C GLN A 6 6.74 12.97 -53.66
N SER A 7 7.07 13.11 -52.38
CA SER A 7 8.30 13.75 -51.92
C SER A 7 9.49 12.81 -52.11
N ASN A 8 10.26 13.07 -53.16
CA ASN A 8 11.60 12.53 -53.40
C ASN A 8 12.56 12.94 -52.26
N PHE A 9 12.83 12.02 -51.33
CA PHE A 9 13.96 12.09 -50.40
C PHE A 9 15.26 11.74 -51.13
N ALA A 10 15.83 12.72 -51.85
CA ALA A 10 17.18 12.59 -52.37
C ALA A 10 17.82 13.97 -52.51
N GLN A 11 18.33 14.52 -51.40
CA GLN A 11 19.47 15.44 -51.34
C GLN A 11 19.66 15.95 -49.89
N ILE A 12 20.58 15.36 -49.15
CA ILE A 12 21.27 16.07 -48.06
C ILE A 12 22.78 15.95 -48.34
N PRO A 13 23.51 17.06 -48.49
CA PRO A 13 24.93 17.03 -48.86
C PRO A 13 25.82 16.51 -47.72
N LYS A 14 26.80 15.70 -48.12
CA LYS A 14 27.93 15.25 -47.32
C LYS A 14 28.78 16.46 -46.91
N SER A 15 28.68 16.86 -45.65
CA SER A 15 29.55 17.89 -45.08
C SER A 15 29.62 17.73 -43.56
N MET A 16 30.37 16.72 -43.11
CA MET A 16 30.97 16.65 -41.77
C MET A 16 31.90 15.44 -41.69
N PHE A 17 32.89 15.41 -42.58
CA PHE A 17 34.12 14.65 -42.37
C PHE A 17 35.24 15.66 -42.24
N ASN A 18 35.68 15.88 -41.01
CA ASN A 18 37.02 16.36 -40.70
C ASN A 18 37.22 16.12 -39.20
N TYR A 19 38.00 15.10 -38.84
CA TYR A 19 39.07 15.11 -37.85
C TYR A 19 39.67 13.69 -37.72
N PRO A 20 40.98 13.58 -37.46
CA PRO A 20 41.91 12.79 -38.28
C PRO A 20 42.69 11.79 -37.40
N TRP A 21 42.00 10.77 -36.89
CA TRP A 21 42.63 9.67 -36.14
C TRP A 21 42.13 8.28 -36.55
N LEU A 22 41.49 8.19 -37.72
CA LEU A 22 40.94 6.95 -38.27
C LEU A 22 41.60 6.53 -39.59
N GLU A 23 42.86 6.92 -39.81
CA GLU A 23 43.71 6.28 -40.81
C GLU A 23 44.46 5.09 -40.20
N TYR A 24 43.86 3.90 -40.32
CA TYR A 24 44.63 2.64 -40.28
C TYR A 24 44.37 1.86 -41.57
N ARG A 25 45.25 2.12 -42.53
CA ARG A 25 45.22 1.75 -43.96
C ARG A 25 45.43 0.27 -44.27
N ASN A 26 45.13 -0.70 -43.39
CA ASN A 26 45.35 -2.12 -43.76
C ASN A 26 44.58 -3.18 -42.95
N ARG A 27 43.25 -3.21 -43.03
CA ARG A 27 42.44 -4.38 -42.57
C ARG A 27 41.37 -4.89 -43.53
N ASN A 28 41.39 -4.49 -44.81
CA ASN A 28 40.36 -4.85 -45.80
C ASN A 28 40.49 -6.25 -46.45
N LYS A 29 41.06 -7.24 -45.77
CA LYS A 29 41.07 -8.64 -46.25
C LYS A 29 40.35 -9.66 -45.35
N LYS A 30 39.91 -9.29 -44.14
CA LYS A 30 39.16 -10.21 -43.25
C LYS A 30 37.65 -9.93 -43.11
N PHE A 31 37.13 -8.81 -43.62
CA PHE A 31 35.71 -8.46 -43.47
C PHE A 31 34.79 -8.91 -44.62
N ARG A 32 35.32 -9.45 -45.73
CA ARG A 32 34.47 -9.96 -46.82
C ARG A 32 33.71 -11.25 -46.51
N ARG A 33 33.97 -11.92 -45.37
CA ARG A 33 33.15 -13.06 -44.90
C ARG A 33 31.98 -12.67 -43.99
N ALA A 34 31.82 -11.38 -43.67
CA ALA A 34 30.74 -10.89 -42.80
C ALA A 34 29.58 -10.19 -43.55
N MET A 35 29.53 -10.29 -44.89
CA MET A 35 28.44 -9.76 -45.72
C MET A 35 27.74 -10.86 -46.53
N ALA A 36 27.56 -12.05 -45.96
CA ALA A 36 26.40 -12.84 -46.34
C ALA A 36 25.18 -12.15 -45.70
N PRO A 37 24.07 -11.91 -46.42
CA PRO A 37 22.85 -11.45 -45.79
C PRO A 37 22.40 -12.52 -44.80
N VAL A 38 22.76 -12.35 -43.53
CA VAL A 38 22.15 -13.09 -42.44
C VAL A 38 20.73 -12.58 -42.41
N HIS A 39 19.79 -13.40 -42.88
CA HIS A 39 18.38 -13.23 -42.54
C HIS A 39 18.28 -13.37 -41.02
N LEU A 40 18.46 -12.26 -40.32
CA LEU A 40 18.12 -12.16 -38.91
C LEU A 40 16.64 -12.53 -38.82
N PRO A 41 16.26 -13.52 -37.99
CA PRO A 41 14.85 -13.76 -37.73
C PRO A 41 14.25 -12.42 -37.27
N LEU A 42 13.17 -12.01 -37.94
CA LEU A 42 12.48 -10.76 -37.70
C LEU A 42 12.38 -10.52 -36.19
N SER A 43 12.78 -9.32 -35.75
CA SER A 43 12.76 -8.95 -34.34
C SER A 43 11.41 -9.29 -33.72
N CYS A 44 11.43 -9.68 -32.45
CA CYS A 44 10.29 -10.02 -31.60
C CYS A 44 9.17 -8.96 -31.52
N TYR A 45 9.30 -7.85 -32.25
CA TYR A 45 8.33 -6.77 -32.39
C TYR A 45 7.47 -6.87 -33.67
N LYS A 46 7.67 -7.85 -34.55
CA LYS A 46 6.87 -8.04 -35.79
C LYS A 46 5.82 -9.15 -35.72
N LEU A 47 5.45 -9.59 -34.52
CA LEU A 47 4.23 -10.36 -34.27
C LEU A 47 3.63 -9.94 -32.93
N PRO A 48 2.45 -9.31 -32.95
CA PRO A 48 1.44 -9.66 -31.98
C PRO A 48 0.26 -10.19 -32.78
N LYS A 49 0.26 -11.51 -33.06
CA LYS A 49 -1.03 -12.18 -32.97
C LYS A 49 -1.38 -12.08 -31.50
N GLU A 50 -2.27 -11.14 -31.16
CA GLU A 50 -2.81 -10.98 -29.83
C GLU A 50 -3.36 -12.33 -29.35
N ALA A 51 -2.51 -13.12 -28.69
CA ALA A 51 -2.95 -14.16 -27.80
C ALA A 51 -3.42 -13.44 -26.54
N PHE A 52 -4.55 -12.74 -26.67
CA PHE A 52 -5.30 -12.30 -25.52
C PHE A 52 -5.56 -13.52 -24.63
N PRO A 53 -5.64 -13.32 -23.31
CA PRO A 53 -6.13 -14.40 -22.47
C PRO A 53 -7.51 -14.85 -23.02
N PRO A 54 -7.76 -16.16 -23.12
CA PRO A 54 -8.99 -16.71 -23.68
C PRO A 54 -10.22 -16.21 -22.90
N SER A 55 -11.40 -16.30 -23.52
CA SER A 55 -12.70 -15.95 -22.90
C SER A 55 -12.78 -16.49 -21.46
N PRO A 56 -13.30 -15.72 -20.49
CA PRO A 56 -13.45 -16.19 -19.11
C PRO A 56 -14.20 -17.51 -18.99
N GLU A 57 -15.10 -17.80 -19.94
CA GLU A 57 -15.84 -19.07 -20.05
C GLU A 57 -14.94 -20.30 -19.96
N CYS A 58 -13.70 -20.25 -20.47
CA CYS A 58 -12.79 -21.39 -20.43
C CYS A 58 -12.33 -21.77 -19.01
N TRP A 59 -12.55 -20.90 -18.01
CA TRP A 59 -12.24 -21.13 -16.59
C TRP A 59 -13.47 -21.55 -15.77
N ARG A 60 -14.64 -21.74 -16.40
CA ARG A 60 -15.82 -22.24 -15.72
C ARG A 60 -15.75 -23.75 -15.54
N VAL A 61 -15.98 -24.20 -14.31
CA VAL A 61 -16.26 -25.61 -14.04
C VAL A 61 -17.73 -25.85 -14.40
N HIS A 62 -17.97 -26.50 -15.53
CA HIS A 62 -19.32 -26.86 -15.95
C HIS A 62 -19.77 -28.13 -15.22
N ALA A 63 -21.01 -28.15 -14.72
CA ALA A 63 -21.58 -29.34 -14.07
C ALA A 63 -21.63 -30.59 -14.98
N SER A 64 -21.61 -30.38 -16.31
CA SER A 64 -21.52 -31.45 -17.31
C SER A 64 -20.10 -32.00 -17.54
N ARG A 65 -19.06 -31.34 -17.01
CA ARG A 65 -17.64 -31.71 -17.14
C ARG A 65 -16.84 -31.29 -15.89
N PRO A 66 -16.92 -32.04 -14.79
CA PRO A 66 -16.22 -31.70 -13.54
C PRO A 66 -14.68 -31.75 -13.65
N ASP A 67 -14.12 -32.55 -14.58
CA ASP A 67 -12.68 -32.74 -14.74
C ASP A 67 -12.06 -31.98 -15.92
N SER A 68 -12.80 -31.06 -16.56
CA SER A 68 -12.24 -30.23 -17.63
C SER A 68 -11.36 -29.12 -17.05
N THR A 69 -10.20 -29.51 -16.56
CA THR A 69 -9.06 -28.60 -16.42
C THR A 69 -8.77 -28.05 -17.82
N PRO A 70 -8.58 -26.73 -18.04
CA PRO A 70 -8.29 -26.21 -19.37
C PRO A 70 -6.98 -26.82 -19.87
N ALA A 71 -7.08 -27.79 -20.78
CA ALA A 71 -5.93 -28.24 -21.54
C ALA A 71 -5.53 -27.09 -22.45
N LEU A 72 -4.52 -26.32 -22.03
CA LEU A 72 -3.77 -25.42 -22.91
C LEU A 72 -3.47 -26.19 -24.20
N TYR A 73 -4.08 -25.76 -25.30
CA TYR A 73 -3.94 -26.42 -26.59
C TYR A 73 -2.45 -26.48 -26.94
N ASN A 74 -1.93 -27.70 -26.85
CA ASN A 74 -0.53 -28.03 -26.96
C ASN A 74 -0.17 -28.05 -28.46
N LYS A 75 0.09 -26.89 -29.06
CA LYS A 75 0.74 -26.80 -30.37
C LYS A 75 1.88 -25.76 -30.33
N LYS A 76 3.09 -26.30 -30.15
CA LYS A 76 4.44 -25.71 -30.20
C LYS A 76 4.92 -25.03 -28.90
N ASN A 77 5.32 -25.88 -27.97
CA ASN A 77 6.02 -25.61 -26.71
C ASN A 77 7.50 -25.23 -26.87
N GLU A 78 7.81 -24.08 -27.46
CA GLU A 78 9.19 -23.55 -27.34
C GLU A 78 9.26 -22.11 -26.82
N LEU A 79 8.16 -21.35 -26.77
CA LEU A 79 8.18 -19.95 -26.31
C LEU A 79 7.74 -19.76 -24.85
N PHE A 80 7.00 -20.70 -24.27
CA PHE A 80 6.40 -20.55 -22.93
C PHE A 80 7.15 -21.24 -21.78
N ILE A 81 8.22 -21.99 -22.06
CA ILE A 81 9.04 -22.63 -21.01
C ILE A 81 9.81 -21.58 -20.18
N HIS A 82 9.94 -20.35 -20.68
CA HIS A 82 10.75 -19.31 -20.03
C HIS A 82 10.07 -18.58 -18.86
N TRP A 83 8.73 -18.63 -18.72
CA TRP A 83 8.05 -17.81 -17.69
C TRP A 83 8.23 -18.37 -16.26
N PRO A 84 8.11 -19.69 -16.02
CA PRO A 84 8.46 -20.27 -14.72
C PRO A 84 9.95 -20.14 -14.41
N THR A 85 10.81 -20.30 -15.42
CA THR A 85 12.27 -20.12 -15.24
C THR A 85 12.66 -18.66 -15.04
N LEU A 86 11.87 -17.69 -15.49
CA LEU A 86 12.07 -16.27 -15.16
C LEU A 86 11.67 -15.97 -13.72
N ASP A 87 10.59 -16.56 -13.23
CA ASP A 87 10.13 -16.34 -11.85
C ASP A 87 11.06 -17.03 -10.84
N ASP A 88 11.57 -18.22 -11.17
CA ASP A 88 12.59 -18.90 -10.37
C ASP A 88 13.95 -18.21 -10.47
N ARG A 89 14.38 -17.74 -11.65
CA ARG A 89 15.59 -16.87 -11.77
C ARG A 89 15.42 -15.54 -11.06
N ARG A 90 14.19 -15.04 -10.92
CA ARG A 90 13.89 -13.80 -10.19
C ARG A 90 13.97 -14.03 -8.69
N LYS A 91 13.38 -15.10 -8.16
CA LYS A 91 13.56 -15.54 -6.77
C LYS A 91 15.01 -15.83 -6.44
N GLU A 92 15.76 -16.43 -7.36
CA GLU A 92 17.19 -16.69 -7.20
C GLU A 92 18.02 -15.40 -7.24
N ARG A 93 17.69 -14.44 -8.12
CA ARG A 93 18.31 -13.10 -8.14
C ARG A 93 17.94 -12.25 -6.93
N GLU A 94 16.74 -12.38 -6.38
CA GLU A 94 16.32 -11.71 -5.14
C GLU A 94 17.00 -12.34 -3.93
N SER A 95 17.12 -13.67 -3.89
CA SER A 95 17.87 -14.40 -2.85
C SER A 95 19.37 -14.09 -2.92
N GLN A 96 19.95 -14.03 -4.12
CA GLN A 96 21.32 -13.58 -4.36
C GLN A 96 21.47 -12.10 -4.02
N LYS A 97 20.49 -11.21 -4.30
CA LYS A 97 20.54 -9.80 -3.87
C LYS A 97 20.46 -9.66 -2.35
N VAL A 98 19.70 -10.50 -1.64
CA VAL A 98 19.70 -10.55 -0.17
C VAL A 98 21.05 -11.05 0.34
N PHE A 99 21.67 -12.02 -0.34
CA PHE A 99 23.02 -12.50 -0.06
C PHE A 99 24.12 -11.45 -0.35
N TRP A 100 24.00 -10.66 -1.43
CA TRP A 100 24.90 -9.55 -1.77
C TRP A 100 24.65 -8.30 -0.93
N ARG A 101 23.40 -8.04 -0.48
CA ARG A 101 23.08 -7.00 0.51
C ARG A 101 23.66 -7.35 1.89
N LYS A 102 23.67 -8.63 2.27
CA LYS A 102 24.42 -9.11 3.45
C LYS A 102 25.94 -9.01 3.29
N ARG A 103 26.48 -9.04 2.06
CA ARG A 103 27.91 -8.85 1.76
C ARG A 103 28.33 -7.39 1.50
N LYS A 104 27.38 -6.45 1.35
CA LYS A 104 27.60 -5.01 1.17
C LYS A 104 27.22 -4.18 2.41
N LEU A 105 27.42 -4.73 3.60
CA LEU A 105 27.92 -3.87 4.67
C LEU A 105 29.42 -3.65 4.42
N PRO A 106 29.95 -2.43 4.60
CA PRO A 106 31.39 -2.23 4.61
C PRO A 106 32.03 -3.17 5.63
N ARG A 107 32.87 -4.08 5.15
CA ARG A 107 33.84 -4.80 5.98
C ARG A 107 34.94 -3.81 6.36
N TYR A 108 34.66 -2.97 7.35
CA TYR A 108 35.68 -2.29 8.14
C TYR A 108 35.16 -2.17 9.56
N PHE A 109 35.41 -3.21 10.37
CA PHE A 109 35.62 -3.14 11.82
C PHE A 109 36.21 -4.48 12.25
N LYS A 110 37.44 -4.71 11.81
CA LYS A 110 38.45 -5.49 12.53
C LYS A 110 39.71 -4.64 12.47
N ASP A 111 40.37 -4.54 13.61
CA ASP A 111 41.50 -3.68 13.93
C ASP A 111 41.15 -2.22 14.25
N SER A 112 40.74 -2.00 15.49
CA SER A 112 41.09 -0.78 16.21
C SER A 112 41.43 -1.10 17.67
N ALA A 113 42.43 -1.96 17.86
CA ALA A 113 43.40 -1.67 18.90
C ALA A 113 44.23 -0.49 18.35
N GLN A 114 44.31 0.62 19.11
CA GLN A 114 44.92 1.89 18.73
C GLN A 114 44.09 2.84 17.83
N ILE A 115 42.93 3.27 18.33
CA ILE A 115 42.57 4.69 18.23
C ILE A 115 42.47 5.20 19.66
N GLN A 116 43.60 5.66 20.18
CA GLN A 116 43.63 6.51 21.35
C GLN A 116 43.06 7.87 20.92
N ASN A 117 42.22 8.44 21.78
CA ASN A 117 41.73 9.83 21.76
C ASN A 117 40.57 10.13 20.82
N LEU A 118 39.37 9.67 21.20
CA LEU A 118 38.14 10.48 21.20
C LEU A 118 37.16 9.84 22.18
N HIS A 119 37.57 9.76 23.45
CA HIS A 119 36.69 9.42 24.56
C HIS A 119 35.78 10.62 24.86
N VAL A 120 34.74 10.81 24.05
CA VAL A 120 33.58 11.59 24.49
C VAL A 120 32.71 10.62 25.28
N SER A 121 32.97 10.56 26.58
CA SER A 121 32.21 9.78 27.54
C SER A 121 30.71 10.01 27.33
N ILE A 122 29.91 8.94 27.29
CA ILE A 122 28.43 9.00 27.25
C ILE A 122 27.85 9.83 28.42
N SER A 123 28.63 10.01 29.50
CA SER A 123 28.37 10.95 30.58
C SER A 123 28.39 12.45 30.19
N LYS A 124 28.78 12.79 28.96
CA LYS A 124 28.62 14.14 28.35
C LYS A 124 27.37 14.26 27.45
N LEU A 125 26.73 13.15 27.08
CA LEU A 125 25.44 13.13 26.35
C LEU A 125 24.23 12.99 27.28
N THR A 126 24.45 12.69 28.56
CA THR A 126 23.46 12.95 29.59
C THR A 126 23.35 14.46 29.75
N LEU A 127 22.43 15.08 29.00
CA LEU A 127 21.73 16.24 29.52
C LEU A 127 21.13 15.77 30.84
N LYS A 128 21.81 16.11 31.95
CA LYS A 128 21.19 16.09 33.27
C LYS A 128 19.81 16.72 33.09
N PRO A 129 18.72 16.12 33.60
CA PRO A 129 17.48 16.85 33.68
C PRO A 129 17.81 18.02 34.61
N LYS A 130 18.10 19.19 34.04
CA LYS A 130 17.99 20.42 34.78
C LYS A 130 16.51 20.44 35.12
N LEU A 131 16.23 20.06 36.36
CA LEU A 131 15.05 20.44 37.10
C LEU A 131 15.08 21.98 37.20
N GLY A 132 14.93 22.62 36.04
CA GLY A 132 14.52 24.00 35.96
C GLY A 132 13.04 23.94 36.21
N THR A 133 12.66 24.11 37.47
CA THR A 133 11.38 24.69 37.87
C THR A 133 11.29 26.12 37.32
N GLY A 134 11.50 26.30 36.03
CA GLY A 134 11.10 27.47 35.29
C GLY A 134 9.63 27.26 35.01
N SER A 135 8.79 28.10 35.62
CA SER A 135 7.36 28.20 35.37
C SER A 135 7.10 28.19 33.86
N LEU A 136 6.82 27.00 33.31
CA LEU A 136 6.45 26.81 31.92
C LEU A 136 4.97 27.15 31.86
N ASP A 137 4.69 28.38 31.43
CA ASP A 137 3.36 28.93 31.26
C ASP A 137 2.40 27.86 30.69
N PRO A 138 1.35 27.46 31.44
CA PRO A 138 0.52 26.29 31.13
C PRO A 138 -0.38 26.44 29.90
N THR A 139 -0.29 27.56 29.16
CA THR A 139 -1.37 27.94 28.25
C THR A 139 -1.20 27.55 26.78
N LYS A 140 -0.02 27.51 26.15
CA LYS A 140 0.08 27.14 24.71
C LYS A 140 1.45 26.61 24.32
N ASP A 141 1.63 25.29 24.30
CA ASP A 141 2.77 24.71 23.58
C ASP A 141 2.29 23.79 22.44
N PRO A 142 1.88 24.36 21.30
CA PRO A 142 1.49 23.59 20.12
C PRO A 142 2.61 22.64 19.67
N LEU A 143 3.88 22.95 19.95
CA LEU A 143 5.02 22.08 19.65
C LEU A 143 5.01 20.81 20.51
N LYS A 144 4.56 20.86 21.77
CA LYS A 144 4.38 19.65 22.59
C LYS A 144 3.35 18.71 22.00
N CYS A 145 2.19 19.23 21.58
CA CYS A 145 1.17 18.39 20.93
C CYS A 145 1.71 17.78 19.62
N GLN A 146 2.42 18.56 18.80
CA GLN A 146 3.00 18.05 17.56
C GLN A 146 4.05 16.94 17.81
N ARG A 147 4.90 17.10 18.83
CA ARG A 147 5.88 16.07 19.22
C ARG A 147 5.20 14.79 19.70
N LEU A 148 4.12 14.90 20.49
CA LEU A 148 3.34 13.75 20.95
C LEU A 148 2.64 13.03 19.79
N LYS A 149 2.04 13.80 18.86
CA LYS A 149 1.50 13.25 17.61
C LYS A 149 2.57 12.45 16.89
N ALA A 150 3.73 13.05 16.64
CA ALA A 150 4.83 12.39 15.95
C ALA A 150 5.26 11.11 16.68
N LEU A 151 5.39 11.16 18.01
CA LEU A 151 5.82 10.02 18.82
C LEU A 151 4.84 8.84 18.73
N GLY A 152 3.53 9.09 18.74
CA GLY A 152 2.53 8.05 18.50
C GLY A 152 2.66 7.42 17.12
N HIS A 153 2.80 8.25 16.08
CA HIS A 153 2.90 7.77 14.69
C HIS A 153 4.23 7.08 14.36
N LEU A 154 5.31 7.37 15.11
CA LEU A 154 6.58 6.66 14.98
C LEU A 154 6.46 5.18 15.40
N GLY A 155 5.43 4.79 16.15
CA GLY A 155 5.17 3.40 16.50
C GLY A 155 6.20 2.76 17.43
N ILE A 156 7.02 3.57 18.12
CA ILE A 156 8.07 3.08 19.03
C ILE A 156 7.42 2.68 20.35
N ASN A 157 6.99 1.41 20.44
CA ASN A 157 6.44 0.83 21.65
C ASN A 157 7.56 0.38 22.62
N ASN A 158 8.25 1.36 23.19
CA ASN A 158 9.25 1.15 24.24
C ASN A 158 8.64 1.50 25.61
N LYS A 159 8.92 0.68 26.62
CA LYS A 159 8.49 0.92 28.02
C LYS A 159 8.74 2.36 28.49
N PHE A 160 9.93 2.92 28.22
CA PHE A 160 10.26 4.30 28.60
C PHE A 160 9.36 5.34 27.90
N VAL A 161 9.01 5.10 26.64
CA VAL A 161 8.13 5.98 25.86
C VAL A 161 6.71 5.94 26.43
N ILE A 162 6.20 4.73 26.73
CA ILE A 162 4.87 4.55 27.33
C ILE A 162 4.80 5.21 28.71
N GLU A 163 5.81 5.02 29.56
CA GLU A 163 5.86 5.65 30.88
C GLU A 163 5.92 7.18 30.79
N ALA A 164 6.74 7.72 29.88
CA ALA A 164 6.81 9.17 29.65
C ALA A 164 5.46 9.74 29.17
N LEU A 165 4.79 9.06 28.23
CA LEU A 165 3.47 9.44 27.77
C LEU A 165 2.43 9.38 28.90
N TRP A 166 2.53 8.39 29.79
CA TRP A 166 1.66 8.28 30.96
C TRP A 166 1.82 9.47 31.91
N GLN A 167 3.06 9.88 32.19
CA GLN A 167 3.34 11.07 33.00
C GLN A 167 2.76 12.34 32.38
N VAL A 168 2.91 12.51 31.06
CA VAL A 168 2.36 13.66 30.34
C VAL A 168 0.82 13.64 30.34
N ALA A 169 0.20 12.47 30.21
CA ALA A 169 -1.25 12.32 30.26
C ALA A 169 -1.86 12.68 31.63
N GLN A 170 -1.08 12.58 32.71
CA GLN A 170 -1.51 12.96 34.06
C GLN A 170 -1.25 14.43 34.39
N THR A 171 -0.10 14.97 33.98
CA THR A 171 0.39 16.29 34.42
C THR A 171 0.19 17.42 33.40
N GLY A 172 -0.06 17.10 32.13
CA GLY A 172 -0.17 18.09 31.06
C GLY A 172 -1.40 19.00 31.12
N SER A 173 -1.41 20.04 30.29
CA SER A 173 -2.61 20.82 30.01
C SER A 173 -3.65 19.98 29.28
N ALA A 174 -4.94 20.35 29.31
CA ALA A 174 -6.03 19.54 28.75
C ALA A 174 -5.74 19.04 27.32
N LYS A 175 -5.31 19.92 26.41
CA LYS A 175 -4.96 19.54 25.03
C LYS A 175 -3.78 18.57 24.93
N VAL A 176 -2.76 18.76 25.77
CA VAL A 176 -1.58 17.91 25.82
C VAL A 176 -1.92 16.53 26.38
N LYS A 177 -2.82 16.47 27.38
CA LYS A 177 -3.36 15.22 27.91
C LYS A 177 -4.11 14.45 26.83
N ASP A 178 -4.96 15.15 26.08
CA ASP A 178 -5.75 14.53 25.02
C ASP A 178 -4.86 13.92 23.93
N GLU A 179 -3.79 14.63 23.56
CA GLU A 179 -2.79 14.11 22.63
C GLU A 179 -2.02 12.92 23.19
N ALA A 180 -1.62 12.97 24.47
CA ALA A 180 -0.90 11.88 25.10
C ALA A 180 -1.74 10.59 25.14
N TYR A 181 -3.04 10.69 25.47
CA TYR A 181 -3.94 9.53 25.44
C TYR A 181 -4.12 8.96 24.02
N ARG A 182 -4.19 9.81 22.99
CA ARG A 182 -4.23 9.36 21.59
C ARG A 182 -2.94 8.67 21.17
N ALA A 183 -1.78 9.23 21.53
CA ALA A 183 -0.49 8.61 21.25
C ALA A 183 -0.36 7.24 21.94
N LEU A 184 -0.80 7.13 23.20
CA LEU A 184 -0.84 5.85 23.93
C LEU A 184 -1.71 4.82 23.22
N ALA A 185 -2.90 5.21 22.75
CA ALA A 185 -3.76 4.31 21.99
C ALA A 185 -3.11 3.85 20.68
N ILE A 186 -2.49 4.75 19.91
CA ILE A 186 -1.77 4.40 18.67
C ILE A 186 -0.63 3.40 18.93
N LEU A 187 0.05 3.51 20.08
CA LEU A 187 1.09 2.57 20.50
C LEU A 187 0.54 1.23 21.05
N GLY A 188 -0.78 1.05 21.06
CA GLY A 188 -1.45 -0.20 21.43
C GLY A 188 -1.91 -0.28 22.88
N CYS A 189 -1.93 0.83 23.63
CA CYS A 189 -2.44 0.85 24.99
C CYS A 189 -3.97 1.04 25.02
N PHE A 190 -4.71 -0.04 25.24
CA PHE A 190 -6.18 -0.04 25.34
C PHE A 190 -6.70 -0.30 26.76
N ASN A 191 -6.00 0.24 27.77
CA ASN A 191 -6.44 0.14 29.16
C ASN A 191 -7.72 0.97 29.40
N LYS A 192 -8.43 0.67 30.49
CA LYS A 192 -9.70 1.32 30.82
C LYS A 192 -9.58 2.85 30.87
N VAL A 193 -8.51 3.38 31.45
CA VAL A 193 -8.29 4.82 31.64
C VAL A 193 -8.10 5.54 30.30
N VAL A 194 -7.29 4.98 29.39
CA VAL A 194 -7.08 5.54 28.04
C VAL A 194 -8.39 5.54 27.27
N ILE A 195 -9.13 4.42 27.27
CA ILE A 195 -10.41 4.34 26.56
C ILE A 195 -11.44 5.33 27.13
N GLN A 196 -11.53 5.47 28.46
CA GLN A 196 -12.42 6.45 29.08
C GLN A 196 -12.04 7.89 28.71
N ALA A 197 -10.76 8.21 28.66
CA ALA A 197 -10.29 9.53 28.20
C ALA A 197 -10.70 9.79 26.75
N LEU A 198 -10.54 8.82 25.85
CA LEU A 198 -10.98 8.92 24.46
C LEU A 198 -12.50 9.08 24.35
N ILE A 199 -13.29 8.30 25.11
CA ILE A 199 -14.76 8.45 25.15
C ILE A 199 -15.14 9.87 25.57
N LYS A 200 -14.49 10.43 26.59
CA LYS A 200 -14.73 11.81 27.02
C LYS A 200 -14.45 12.83 25.92
N GLN A 201 -13.38 12.62 25.14
CA GLN A 201 -13.06 13.48 23.99
C GLN A 201 -14.10 13.34 22.87
N LEU A 202 -14.61 12.14 22.62
CA LEU A 202 -15.64 11.89 21.61
C LEU A 202 -16.98 12.54 21.96
N LYS A 203 -17.39 12.49 23.23
CA LYS A 203 -18.59 13.16 23.76
C LYS A 203 -18.46 14.68 23.88
N GLY A 204 -17.26 15.23 23.65
CA GLY A 204 -17.03 16.67 23.68
C GLY A 204 -17.76 17.41 22.55
N GLN A 205 -17.95 18.72 22.73
CA GLN A 205 -18.65 19.60 21.77
C GLN A 205 -17.78 20.02 20.57
N ASN A 206 -16.45 19.82 20.64
CA ASN A 206 -15.53 20.25 19.59
C ASN A 206 -15.42 19.18 18.49
N GLU A 207 -16.06 19.42 17.34
CA GLU A 207 -16.03 18.52 16.18
C GLU A 207 -14.62 18.24 15.66
N GLY A 208 -13.76 19.25 15.61
CA GLY A 208 -12.38 19.10 15.16
C GLY A 208 -11.61 18.12 16.06
N GLN A 209 -11.76 18.26 17.37
CA GLN A 209 -11.17 17.35 18.34
C GLN A 209 -11.78 15.93 18.24
N ARG A 210 -13.10 15.83 18.07
CA ARG A 210 -13.80 14.56 17.89
C ARG A 210 -13.26 13.81 16.67
N ARG A 211 -13.16 14.49 15.52
CA ARG A 211 -12.59 13.93 14.29
C ARG A 211 -11.16 13.45 14.50
N GLU A 212 -10.28 14.27 15.07
CA GLU A 212 -8.90 13.85 15.27
C GLU A 212 -8.78 12.67 16.27
N THR A 213 -9.69 12.58 17.24
CA THR A 213 -9.76 11.46 18.20
C THR A 213 -10.17 10.18 17.48
N LEU A 214 -11.19 10.23 16.63
CA LEU A 214 -11.62 9.10 15.80
C LEU A 214 -10.52 8.64 14.84
N MET A 215 -9.82 9.58 14.18
CA MET A 215 -8.71 9.22 13.30
C MET A 215 -7.58 8.51 14.05
N GLY A 216 -7.19 9.02 15.23
CA GLY A 216 -6.19 8.39 16.07
C GLY A 216 -6.63 7.00 16.55
N LEU A 217 -7.88 6.87 16.98
CA LEU A 217 -8.47 5.60 17.38
C LEU A 217 -8.53 4.61 16.21
N ARG A 218 -8.88 5.05 14.99
CA ARG A 218 -8.89 4.20 13.79
C ARG A 218 -7.49 3.65 13.50
N VAL A 219 -6.46 4.48 13.59
CA VAL A 219 -5.06 4.06 13.39
C VAL A 219 -4.66 3.02 14.44
N ALA A 220 -4.97 3.29 15.71
CA ALA A 220 -4.74 2.37 16.81
C ALA A 220 -5.43 1.01 16.59
N LEU A 221 -6.72 1.04 16.27
CA LEU A 221 -7.53 -0.15 16.04
C LEU A 221 -7.12 -0.94 14.81
N ASN A 222 -6.63 -0.27 13.76
CA ASN A 222 -6.09 -0.93 12.58
C ASN A 222 -4.81 -1.73 12.93
N SER A 223 -3.90 -1.14 13.69
CA SER A 223 -2.70 -1.84 14.18
C SER A 223 -3.05 -2.99 15.12
N TRP A 224 -4.02 -2.77 16.02
CA TRP A 224 -4.57 -3.81 16.90
C TRP A 224 -5.21 -4.97 16.11
N ALA A 225 -5.94 -4.66 15.04
CA ALA A 225 -6.59 -5.64 14.18
C ALA A 225 -5.60 -6.46 13.33
N ALA A 226 -4.41 -5.93 13.07
CA ALA A 226 -3.33 -6.67 12.41
C ALA A 226 -2.74 -7.78 13.31
N VAL A 227 -2.91 -7.68 14.63
CA VAL A 227 -2.50 -8.73 15.57
C VAL A 227 -3.45 -9.94 15.46
N PRO A 228 -2.94 -11.18 15.39
CA PRO A 228 -3.76 -12.38 15.39
C PRO A 228 -4.68 -12.45 16.61
N ASN A 229 -5.91 -12.92 16.42
CA ASN A 229 -6.95 -12.95 17.48
C ASN A 229 -6.48 -13.59 18.79
N SER A 230 -5.62 -14.62 18.74
CA SER A 230 -5.11 -15.32 19.93
C SER A 230 -4.17 -14.49 20.79
N LYS A 231 -3.56 -13.43 20.25
CA LYS A 231 -2.58 -12.57 20.93
C LYS A 231 -3.07 -11.14 21.09
N ARG A 232 -4.30 -10.88 20.70
CA ARG A 232 -4.85 -9.53 20.64
C ARG A 232 -5.17 -9.05 22.06
N PRO A 233 -4.65 -7.88 22.48
CA PRO A 233 -4.97 -7.36 23.81
C PRO A 233 -6.45 -6.98 23.87
N LYS A 234 -7.08 -7.23 25.02
CA LYS A 234 -8.49 -6.87 25.26
C LYS A 234 -8.62 -5.35 25.32
N VAL A 235 -9.68 -4.81 24.72
CA VAL A 235 -10.08 -3.41 24.90
C VAL A 235 -10.91 -3.34 26.18
N GLU A 236 -10.34 -2.82 27.27
CA GLU A 236 -10.89 -3.00 28.62
C GLU A 236 -12.24 -2.29 28.87
N ASN A 237 -12.61 -1.29 28.06
CA ASN A 237 -13.87 -0.55 28.18
C ASN A 237 -14.63 -0.44 26.86
N GLU A 238 -14.63 -1.55 26.11
CA GLU A 238 -15.29 -1.61 24.80
C GLU A 238 -16.81 -1.40 24.89
N GLU A 239 -17.47 -1.93 25.93
CA GLU A 239 -18.92 -1.87 26.09
C GLU A 239 -19.45 -0.44 26.27
N GLU A 240 -18.64 0.48 26.81
CA GLU A 240 -18.99 1.92 26.86
C GLU A 240 -18.59 2.66 25.57
N LEU A 241 -17.52 2.21 24.88
CA LEU A 241 -17.05 2.83 23.65
C LEU A 241 -18.00 2.57 22.48
N VAL A 242 -18.54 1.36 22.38
CA VAL A 242 -19.39 0.93 21.26
C VAL A 242 -20.66 1.79 21.12
N PRO A 243 -21.47 2.06 22.17
CA PRO A 243 -22.63 2.93 22.07
C PRO A 243 -22.27 4.34 21.60
N VAL A 244 -21.16 4.90 22.09
CA VAL A 244 -20.69 6.23 21.69
C VAL A 244 -20.33 6.29 20.22
N LEU A 245 -19.67 5.25 19.69
CA LEU A 245 -19.39 5.17 18.26
C LEU A 245 -20.68 5.00 17.45
N GLN A 246 -21.67 4.26 17.95
CA GLN A 246 -22.97 4.11 17.29
C GLN A 246 -23.75 5.43 17.21
N GLU A 247 -23.77 6.20 18.30
CA GLU A 247 -24.41 7.53 18.36
C GLU A 247 -23.78 8.52 17.36
N LEU A 248 -22.49 8.36 17.07
CA LEU A 248 -21.77 9.20 16.10
C LEU A 248 -21.97 8.77 14.64
N ILE A 249 -22.53 7.57 14.40
CA ILE A 249 -22.85 7.11 13.04
C ILE A 249 -24.27 7.56 12.73
N ASP A 250 -24.37 8.71 12.08
CA ASP A 250 -25.62 9.15 11.48
C ASP A 250 -25.72 8.70 10.01
N LYS A 251 -26.85 8.98 9.35
CA LYS A 251 -27.01 8.72 7.92
C LYS A 251 -26.30 9.74 7.03
N SER A 252 -25.74 10.81 7.62
CA SER A 252 -24.99 11.78 6.85
C SER A 252 -23.61 11.19 6.53
N LEU A 253 -23.20 11.28 5.27
CA LEU A 253 -21.90 10.76 4.81
C LEU A 253 -20.74 11.70 5.19
N ASN A 254 -20.79 12.22 6.42
CA ASN A 254 -19.78 13.11 6.95
C ASN A 254 -18.55 12.31 7.39
N GLU A 255 -17.42 13.01 7.55
CA GLU A 255 -16.15 12.37 7.91
C GLU A 255 -16.16 11.77 9.32
N VAL A 256 -16.92 12.35 10.26
CA VAL A 256 -17.04 11.87 11.65
C VAL A 256 -17.75 10.52 11.67
N SER A 257 -18.91 10.41 11.02
CA SER A 257 -19.71 9.19 10.86
C SER A 257 -18.89 8.09 10.18
N LEU A 258 -18.13 8.43 9.14
CA LEU A 258 -17.22 7.49 8.48
C LEU A 258 -16.12 6.99 9.42
N GLU A 259 -15.39 7.87 10.08
CA GLU A 259 -14.30 7.47 10.97
C GLU A 259 -14.83 6.67 12.18
N ALA A 260 -16.02 7.00 12.71
CA ALA A 260 -16.71 6.24 13.74
C ALA A 260 -17.12 4.84 13.26
N ALA A 261 -17.72 4.73 12.07
CA ALA A 261 -18.07 3.46 11.45
C ALA A 261 -16.84 2.57 11.22
N LEU A 262 -15.72 3.15 10.79
CA LEU A 262 -14.47 2.41 10.62
C LEU A 262 -13.92 1.91 11.97
N CYS A 263 -13.94 2.73 13.02
CA CYS A 263 -13.54 2.30 14.37
C CYS A 263 -14.41 1.16 14.87
N LEU A 264 -15.74 1.30 14.75
CA LEU A 264 -16.68 0.28 15.17
C LEU A 264 -16.56 -1.02 14.35
N GLY A 265 -16.25 -0.90 13.06
CA GLY A 265 -15.98 -2.04 12.17
C GLY A 265 -14.77 -2.87 12.59
N PHE A 266 -13.72 -2.25 13.17
CA PHE A 266 -12.61 -2.99 13.76
C PHE A 266 -13.02 -3.76 15.02
N LEU A 267 -13.78 -3.12 15.92
CA LEU A 267 -14.21 -3.71 17.19
C LEU A 267 -15.25 -4.83 16.99
N ARG A 268 -16.26 -4.57 16.16
CA ARG A 268 -17.39 -5.48 15.90
C ARG A 268 -17.58 -5.68 14.38
N PRO A 269 -16.76 -6.52 13.72
CA PRO A 269 -16.81 -6.73 12.27
C PRO A 269 -18.14 -7.31 11.73
N ARG A 270 -19.00 -7.83 12.61
CA ARG A 270 -20.32 -8.39 12.26
C ARG A 270 -21.48 -7.41 12.47
N ASN A 271 -21.19 -6.15 12.81
CA ASN A 271 -22.22 -5.15 13.07
C ASN A 271 -22.98 -4.78 11.77
N SER A 272 -24.30 -4.97 11.75
CA SER A 272 -25.15 -4.71 10.57
C SER A 272 -25.27 -3.24 10.23
N MET A 273 -25.44 -2.36 11.24
CA MET A 273 -25.51 -0.91 11.07
C MET A 273 -24.25 -0.38 10.37
N VAL A 274 -23.06 -0.79 10.83
CA VAL A 274 -21.79 -0.41 10.19
C VAL A 274 -21.72 -0.92 8.75
N ARG A 275 -22.13 -2.17 8.52
CA ARG A 275 -22.13 -2.76 7.18
C ARG A 275 -23.01 -1.95 6.23
N GLU A 276 -24.23 -1.61 6.64
CA GLU A 276 -25.19 -0.85 5.84
C GLU A 276 -24.68 0.57 5.56
N PHE A 277 -24.17 1.26 6.58
CA PHE A 277 -23.57 2.58 6.42
C PHE A 277 -22.39 2.56 5.44
N LEU A 278 -21.47 1.60 5.57
CA LEU A 278 -20.32 1.50 4.67
C LEU A 278 -20.73 1.14 3.23
N LEU A 279 -21.79 0.35 3.05
CA LEU A 279 -22.36 0.08 1.72
C LEU A 279 -22.97 1.36 1.11
N LEU A 280 -23.64 2.20 1.91
CA LEU A 280 -24.10 3.53 1.49
C LEU A 280 -22.92 4.40 1.04
N CYS A 281 -21.81 4.39 1.80
CA CYS A 281 -20.58 5.11 1.42
C CYS A 281 -20.03 4.66 0.05
N LEU A 282 -20.21 3.39 -0.34
CA LEU A 282 -19.77 2.92 -1.66
C LEU A 282 -20.59 3.52 -2.81
N CYS A 283 -21.89 3.73 -2.60
CA CYS A 283 -22.79 4.27 -3.61
C CYS A 283 -22.67 5.78 -3.75
N GLU A 284 -22.61 6.50 -2.61
CA GLU A 284 -22.80 7.95 -2.57
C GLU A 284 -21.54 8.71 -2.14
N GLY A 285 -20.58 8.04 -1.51
CA GLY A 285 -19.37 8.69 -1.01
C GLY A 285 -18.39 9.08 -2.13
N PRO A 286 -17.49 10.05 -1.90
CA PRO A 286 -16.39 10.34 -2.80
C PRO A 286 -15.35 9.20 -2.80
N MET A 287 -14.57 9.10 -3.88
CA MET A 287 -13.61 8.00 -4.11
C MET A 287 -12.68 7.66 -2.92
N PRO A 288 -12.09 8.64 -2.20
CA PRO A 288 -11.24 8.33 -1.04
C PRO A 288 -12.01 7.66 0.11
N GLN A 289 -13.26 8.05 0.33
CA GLN A 289 -14.12 7.44 1.34
C GLN A 289 -14.54 6.03 0.92
N ARG A 290 -14.91 5.85 -0.37
CA ARG A 290 -15.20 4.53 -0.93
C ARG A 290 -14.05 3.56 -0.71
N MET A 291 -12.81 3.99 -0.94
CA MET A 291 -11.64 3.15 -0.71
C MET A 291 -11.49 2.73 0.77
N LYS A 292 -11.65 3.67 1.71
CA LYS A 292 -11.64 3.34 3.15
C LYS A 292 -12.73 2.32 3.50
N ALA A 293 -13.95 2.52 2.99
CA ALA A 293 -15.08 1.62 3.20
C ALA A 293 -14.83 0.23 2.60
N LEU A 294 -14.29 0.15 1.39
CA LEU A 294 -13.91 -1.12 0.73
C LEU A 294 -12.90 -1.91 1.55
N ARG A 295 -11.85 -1.24 2.05
CA ARG A 295 -10.84 -1.90 2.90
C ARG A 295 -11.49 -2.53 4.13
N MET A 296 -12.41 -1.81 4.79
CA MET A 296 -13.13 -2.31 5.96
C MET A 296 -14.06 -3.48 5.58
N LEU A 297 -14.93 -3.30 4.59
CA LEU A 297 -15.91 -4.31 4.17
C LEU A 297 -15.23 -5.62 3.71
N VAL A 298 -14.20 -5.53 2.87
CA VAL A 298 -13.55 -6.69 2.28
C VAL A 298 -12.57 -7.36 3.25
N LYS A 299 -11.63 -6.59 3.83
CA LYS A 299 -10.53 -7.17 4.62
C LYS A 299 -10.93 -7.50 6.05
N MET A 300 -11.74 -6.66 6.67
CA MET A 300 -12.13 -6.83 8.08
C MET A 300 -13.46 -7.56 8.22
N MET A 301 -14.49 -7.13 7.49
CA MET A 301 -15.85 -7.68 7.62
C MET A 301 -16.13 -8.87 6.69
N LYS A 302 -15.24 -9.16 5.73
CA LYS A 302 -15.35 -10.26 4.75
C LYS A 302 -16.67 -10.23 3.95
N VAL A 303 -17.12 -9.03 3.61
CA VAL A 303 -18.32 -8.81 2.78
C VAL A 303 -17.92 -8.87 1.32
N HIS A 304 -18.54 -9.80 0.58
CA HIS A 304 -18.24 -10.08 -0.82
C HIS A 304 -19.54 -10.09 -1.64
N SER A 305 -20.28 -8.98 -1.62
CA SER A 305 -21.50 -8.81 -2.41
C SER A 305 -21.20 -8.27 -3.81
N ALA A 306 -22.14 -8.41 -4.75
CA ALA A 306 -22.00 -7.86 -6.09
C ALA A 306 -21.77 -6.34 -6.09
N ALA A 307 -22.41 -5.60 -5.16
CA ALA A 307 -22.20 -4.16 -4.98
C ALA A 307 -20.76 -3.83 -4.59
N VAL A 308 -20.17 -4.60 -3.66
CA VAL A 308 -18.76 -4.45 -3.27
C VAL A 308 -17.84 -4.75 -4.44
N THR A 309 -18.08 -5.83 -5.19
CA THR A 309 -17.28 -6.17 -6.37
C THR A 309 -17.32 -5.08 -7.42
N ARG A 310 -18.50 -4.52 -7.74
CA ARG A 310 -18.64 -3.38 -8.67
C ARG A 310 -17.88 -2.16 -8.19
N ALA A 311 -18.01 -1.79 -6.91
CA ALA A 311 -17.27 -0.67 -6.35
C ALA A 311 -15.74 -0.87 -6.41
N ILE A 312 -15.24 -2.11 -6.25
CA ILE A 312 -13.81 -2.41 -6.45
C ILE A 312 -13.40 -2.22 -7.90
N LEU A 313 -14.24 -2.63 -8.85
CA LEU A 313 -13.97 -2.48 -10.29
C LEU A 313 -13.95 -1.02 -10.72
N GLU A 314 -14.80 -0.17 -10.13
CA GLU A 314 -14.73 1.29 -10.30
C GLU A 314 -13.38 1.85 -9.83
N GLN A 315 -12.87 1.37 -8.68
CA GLN A 315 -11.58 1.80 -8.12
C GLN A 315 -10.37 1.39 -8.96
N LEU A 316 -10.50 0.46 -9.90
CA LEU A 316 -9.43 0.16 -10.85
C LEU A 316 -9.08 1.35 -11.76
N HIS A 317 -9.97 2.33 -11.88
CA HIS A 317 -9.75 3.57 -12.63
C HIS A 317 -9.43 4.76 -11.72
N SER A 318 -9.20 4.56 -10.42
CA SER A 318 -8.78 5.63 -9.51
C SER A 318 -7.52 6.30 -10.04
N VAL A 319 -7.41 7.62 -9.89
CA VAL A 319 -6.20 8.39 -10.27
C VAL A 319 -5.01 7.95 -9.41
N VAL A 320 -5.27 7.47 -8.19
CA VAL A 320 -4.25 7.05 -7.23
C VAL A 320 -3.81 5.62 -7.54
N ILE A 321 -2.51 5.43 -7.86
CA ILE A 321 -1.94 4.12 -8.20
C ILE A 321 -2.13 3.09 -7.08
N ASP A 322 -1.92 3.52 -5.83
CA ASP A 322 -2.01 2.63 -4.66
C ASP A 322 -3.44 2.09 -4.48
N ASP A 323 -4.44 2.90 -4.76
CA ASP A 323 -5.86 2.51 -4.75
C ASP A 323 -6.16 1.48 -5.84
N ARG A 324 -5.62 1.67 -7.06
CA ARG A 324 -5.76 0.70 -8.15
C ARG A 324 -5.10 -0.64 -7.81
N PHE A 325 -3.94 -0.60 -7.17
CA PHE A 325 -3.23 -1.81 -6.74
C PHE A 325 -4.03 -2.54 -5.66
N GLU A 326 -4.51 -1.83 -4.66
CA GLU A 326 -5.29 -2.40 -3.57
C GLU A 326 -6.62 -2.98 -4.04
N ALA A 327 -7.31 -2.32 -4.97
CA ALA A 327 -8.49 -2.85 -5.64
C ALA A 327 -8.20 -4.21 -6.31
N THR A 328 -7.05 -4.36 -6.95
CA THR A 328 -6.63 -5.63 -7.57
C THR A 328 -6.43 -6.73 -6.52
N GLN A 329 -5.83 -6.40 -5.37
CA GLN A 329 -5.68 -7.34 -4.26
C GLN A 329 -7.04 -7.72 -3.64
N MET A 330 -8.01 -6.81 -3.61
CA MET A 330 -9.36 -7.10 -3.13
C MET A 330 -10.12 -8.04 -4.07
N LEU A 331 -9.99 -7.89 -5.40
CA LEU A 331 -10.55 -8.86 -6.36
C LEU A 331 -9.97 -10.25 -6.16
N LYS A 332 -8.65 -10.36 -5.93
CA LYS A 332 -7.99 -11.62 -5.59
C LYS A 332 -8.55 -12.23 -4.30
N THR A 333 -8.88 -11.40 -3.31
CA THR A 333 -9.45 -11.84 -2.02
C THR A 333 -10.88 -12.36 -2.17
N ILE A 334 -11.68 -11.76 -3.06
CA ILE A 334 -13.04 -12.23 -3.36
C ILE A 334 -13.00 -13.59 -4.08
N GLY A 335 -12.08 -13.74 -5.03
CA GLY A 335 -11.88 -14.97 -5.79
C GLY A 335 -12.83 -15.11 -6.99
N LEU A 336 -12.39 -15.89 -7.98
CA LEU A 336 -13.09 -16.05 -9.27
C LEU A 336 -14.49 -16.64 -9.11
N GLU A 337 -14.64 -17.70 -8.30
CA GLU A 337 -15.91 -18.40 -8.08
C GLU A 337 -17.02 -17.46 -7.61
N ARG A 338 -16.71 -16.55 -6.67
CA ARG A 338 -17.67 -15.58 -6.17
C ARG A 338 -18.02 -14.52 -7.21
N ILE A 339 -17.04 -14.08 -7.99
CA ILE A 339 -17.25 -13.11 -9.07
C ILE A 339 -18.13 -13.71 -10.17
N GLN A 340 -17.92 -15.00 -10.50
CA GLN A 340 -18.75 -15.77 -11.42
C GLN A 340 -20.18 -15.92 -10.90
N ALA A 341 -20.35 -16.29 -9.62
CA ALA A 341 -21.67 -16.40 -9.00
C ALA A 341 -22.45 -15.07 -8.99
N GLN A 342 -21.75 -13.93 -9.03
CA GLN A 342 -22.34 -12.60 -9.12
C GLN A 342 -22.62 -12.15 -10.56
N GLY A 343 -22.22 -12.93 -11.58
CA GLY A 343 -22.35 -12.56 -12.99
C GLY A 343 -21.45 -11.39 -13.41
N LEU A 344 -20.35 -11.14 -12.69
CA LEU A 344 -19.45 -10.00 -12.94
C LEU A 344 -18.12 -10.41 -13.61
N GLU A 345 -18.02 -11.66 -14.05
CA GLU A 345 -16.79 -12.24 -14.59
C GLU A 345 -16.30 -11.52 -15.85
N GLU A 346 -17.15 -11.35 -16.87
CA GLU A 346 -16.78 -10.71 -18.13
C GLU A 346 -16.32 -9.28 -17.91
N LEU A 347 -17.12 -8.49 -17.18
CA LEU A 347 -16.79 -7.11 -16.85
C LEU A 347 -15.47 -7.02 -16.07
N THR A 348 -15.23 -7.93 -15.12
CA THR A 348 -13.97 -7.98 -14.37
C THR A 348 -12.79 -8.26 -15.30
N PHE A 349 -12.93 -9.24 -16.18
CA PHE A 349 -11.87 -9.65 -17.10
C PHE A 349 -11.54 -8.55 -18.10
N ASP A 350 -12.54 -7.90 -18.68
CA ASP A 350 -12.35 -6.81 -19.62
C ASP A 350 -11.64 -5.61 -18.99
N LEU A 351 -12.01 -5.26 -17.75
CA LEU A 351 -11.35 -4.17 -17.02
C LEU A 351 -9.91 -4.50 -16.65
N LEU A 352 -9.64 -5.73 -16.20
CA LEU A 352 -8.27 -6.18 -15.92
C LEU A 352 -7.43 -6.24 -17.19
N LYS A 353 -8.01 -6.68 -18.32
CA LYS A 353 -7.37 -6.71 -19.63
C LYS A 353 -6.97 -5.30 -20.09
N LYS A 354 -7.90 -4.34 -20.01
CA LYS A 354 -7.63 -2.92 -20.30
C LYS A 354 -6.54 -2.36 -19.40
N LYS A 355 -6.57 -2.69 -18.10
CA LYS A 355 -5.54 -2.26 -17.15
C LYS A 355 -4.14 -2.78 -17.51
N ILE A 356 -4.00 -4.06 -17.84
CA ILE A 356 -2.71 -4.66 -18.24
C ILE A 356 -2.16 -3.98 -19.49
N HIS A 357 -3.04 -3.65 -20.46
CA HIS A 357 -2.64 -2.95 -21.68
C HIS A 357 -2.20 -1.51 -21.42
N ASN A 358 -2.91 -0.79 -20.56
CA ASN A 358 -2.66 0.62 -20.27
C ASN A 358 -1.50 0.84 -19.27
N GLU A 359 -1.20 -0.14 -18.42
CA GLU A 359 -0.19 -0.05 -17.35
C GLU A 359 0.79 -1.24 -17.37
N PRO A 360 1.53 -1.51 -18.46
CA PRO A 360 2.22 -2.78 -18.60
C PRO A 360 3.39 -3.01 -17.62
N PHE A 361 3.86 -2.01 -16.86
CA PHE A 361 5.13 -2.11 -16.09
C PHE A 361 5.20 -1.37 -14.75
N LEU A 362 4.11 -1.22 -14.00
CA LEU A 362 4.18 -0.61 -12.66
C LEU A 362 4.35 -1.66 -11.55
N VAL A 363 5.50 -2.33 -11.53
CA VAL A 363 5.98 -3.05 -10.33
C VAL A 363 6.91 -2.09 -9.59
N ARG A 364 6.48 -1.55 -8.43
CA ARG A 364 7.38 -0.76 -7.58
C ARG A 364 8.58 -1.64 -7.13
N PRO A 365 9.80 -1.10 -7.09
CA PRO A 365 11.02 -1.78 -6.64
C PRO A 365 11.07 -2.09 -5.15
#